data_AF-A0A7W1F5U3-F1
#
_entry.id   AF-A0A7W1F5U3-F1
#
_cell.length_a   1.000
_cell.length_b   1.000
_cell.length_c   1.000
_cell.angle_alpha   90.00
_cell.angle_beta   90.00
_cell.angle_gamma   90.00
#
_symmetry.space_group_name_H-M   'P 1'
#
loop_
_entity.id
_entity.type
_entity.pdbx_description
1 polymer ?
#
loop_
_entity_poly.entity_id
_entity_poly.type
_entity_poly.pdbx_seq_one_letter_code
_entity_poly.pdbx_strand_id
1 'polypeptide(L)'
;RNASLDYLRREDRRSHGSAEPLSERSAGGDLGRSPSEHFLSNERIEAVRRALTKLPESQREVIRLRIEEGLDHEAIAARLGISRQAVEVRLCRGRQALKEQLDDILSGGL
;
A
#
# COMPACT_ATOMS: atom_id res chain seq x y z
N ARG A 1 24.22 -19.24 16.62
CA ARG A 1 24.32 -19.93 15.31
C ARG A 1 23.47 -19.12 14.33
N ASN A 2 24.14 -18.38 13.44
CA ASN A 2 23.51 -17.38 12.57
C ASN A 2 22.71 -18.05 11.43
N ALA A 3 21.39 -18.03 11.55
CA ALA A 3 20.45 -18.32 10.45
C ALA A 3 20.02 -17.02 9.71
N SER A 4 20.69 -15.90 10.00
CA SER A 4 20.32 -14.56 9.54
C SER A 4 20.98 -14.12 8.23
N LEU A 5 21.66 -15.02 7.51
CA LEU A 5 22.49 -14.69 6.34
C LEU A 5 22.06 -15.36 5.03
N ASP A 6 20.90 -16.03 4.98
CA ASP A 6 20.47 -16.70 3.75
C ASP A 6 19.44 -15.88 2.93
N TYR A 7 18.74 -14.91 3.53
CA TYR A 7 17.71 -14.14 2.82
C TYR A 7 18.28 -13.12 1.80
N LEU A 8 19.50 -12.61 2.03
CA LEU A 8 20.14 -11.65 1.12
C LEU A 8 20.63 -12.25 -0.21
N ARG A 9 20.47 -13.57 -0.43
CA ARG A 9 20.84 -14.21 -1.71
C ARG A 9 19.71 -14.30 -2.74
N ARG A 10 18.48 -13.89 -2.40
CA ARG A 10 17.35 -13.94 -3.34
C ARG A 10 17.00 -12.60 -3.98
N GLU A 11 17.59 -11.50 -3.51
CA GLU A 11 17.31 -10.14 -4.00
C GLU A 11 18.24 -9.67 -5.13
N ASP A 12 19.38 -10.34 -5.35
CA ASP A 12 20.32 -9.99 -6.43
C ASP A 12 19.80 -10.34 -7.85
N ARG A 13 18.62 -10.97 -7.96
CA ARG A 13 18.01 -11.33 -9.25
C ARG A 13 16.88 -10.39 -9.72
N ARG A 14 16.70 -9.23 -9.07
CA ARG A 14 15.79 -8.15 -9.53
C ARG A 14 16.49 -6.87 -9.96
N SER A 15 17.82 -6.88 -10.01
CA SER A 15 18.64 -5.81 -10.55
C SER A 15 18.98 -6.08 -12.01
N HIS A 16 18.01 -6.00 -12.93
CA HIS A 16 18.15 -5.66 -14.36
C HIS A 16 16.84 -5.95 -15.11
N GLY A 17 16.15 -4.89 -15.54
CA GLY A 17 14.92 -5.00 -16.31
C GLY A 17 14.43 -3.65 -16.80
N SER A 18 15.28 -2.96 -17.57
CA SER A 18 14.97 -1.95 -18.59
C SER A 18 14.30 -0.63 -18.14
N ALA A 19 15.10 0.43 -18.22
CA ALA A 19 14.62 1.77 -18.47
C ALA A 19 13.95 1.82 -19.86
N GLU A 20 12.63 1.93 -19.89
CA GLU A 20 11.89 2.29 -21.10
C GLU A 20 11.85 3.82 -21.24
N PRO A 21 12.06 4.37 -22.44
CA PRO A 21 12.11 5.81 -22.66
C PRO A 21 10.73 6.44 -22.50
N LEU A 22 10.72 7.69 -22.02
CA LEU A 22 9.59 8.60 -22.05
C LEU A 22 8.98 8.64 -23.46
N SER A 23 7.82 7.99 -23.65
CA SER A 23 6.99 8.23 -24.82
C SER A 23 6.04 9.37 -24.51
N GLU A 24 6.15 10.39 -25.35
CA GLU A 24 5.37 11.60 -25.39
C GLU A 24 3.86 11.34 -25.54
N ARG A 25 3.10 12.27 -24.95
CA ARG A 25 1.78 12.74 -25.42
C ARG A 25 0.66 11.69 -25.49
N SER A 26 -0.18 11.67 -24.46
CA SER A 26 -1.62 11.46 -24.63
C SER A 26 -2.38 12.34 -23.66
N ALA A 27 -2.52 13.61 -24.03
CA ALA A 27 -3.74 14.36 -23.72
C ALA A 27 -4.85 13.70 -24.57
N GLY A 28 -5.50 12.69 -24.00
CA GLY A 28 -6.52 11.92 -24.71
C GLY A 28 -7.18 10.92 -23.79
N GLY A 29 -8.42 11.21 -23.40
CA GLY A 29 -9.29 10.18 -22.83
C GLY A 29 -10.01 10.52 -21.53
N ASP A 30 -10.33 11.79 -21.26
CA ASP A 30 -11.51 12.15 -20.43
C ASP A 30 -12.84 11.85 -21.19
N LEU A 31 -12.86 10.79 -22.01
CA LEU A 31 -13.92 10.48 -22.98
C LEU A 31 -14.45 9.06 -22.73
N GLY A 32 -14.96 8.83 -21.52
CA GLY A 32 -15.60 7.55 -21.20
C GLY A 32 -16.16 7.44 -19.78
N ARG A 33 -15.76 8.31 -18.85
CA ARG A 33 -16.40 8.45 -17.55
C ARG A 33 -17.19 9.75 -17.52
N SER A 34 -18.43 9.68 -17.11
CA SER A 34 -19.24 10.87 -16.82
C SER A 34 -18.55 11.74 -15.74
N PRO A 35 -18.78 13.05 -15.71
CA PRO A 35 -18.29 13.93 -14.65
C PRO A 35 -18.61 13.39 -13.24
N SER A 36 -19.76 12.73 -13.09
CA SER A 36 -20.18 12.05 -11.88
C SER A 36 -19.27 10.88 -11.49
N GLU A 37 -18.78 10.10 -12.46
CA GLU A 37 -17.85 8.99 -12.21
C GLU A 37 -16.44 9.49 -11.87
N HIS A 38 -16.00 10.61 -12.44
CA HIS A 38 -14.75 11.27 -12.04
C HIS A 38 -14.85 11.77 -10.59
N PHE A 39 -15.95 12.43 -10.25
CA PHE A 39 -16.20 12.92 -8.90
C PHE A 39 -16.24 11.76 -7.89
N LEU A 40 -17.00 10.70 -8.18
CA LEU A 40 -17.08 9.50 -7.35
C LEU A 40 -15.72 8.81 -7.20
N SER A 41 -14.90 8.76 -8.26
CA SER A 41 -13.55 8.21 -8.18
C SER A 41 -12.64 9.05 -7.28
N ASN A 42 -12.72 10.38 -7.38
CA ASN A 42 -11.88 11.28 -6.59
C ASN A 42 -12.29 11.26 -5.10
N GLU A 43 -13.58 11.19 -4.81
CA GLU A 43 -14.13 11.05 -3.46
C GLU A 43 -13.66 9.75 -2.78
N ARG A 44 -13.65 8.63 -3.50
CA ARG A 44 -13.13 7.35 -2.99
C ARG A 44 -11.63 7.41 -2.71
N ILE A 45 -10.85 8.07 -3.57
CA ILE A 45 -9.41 8.26 -3.34
C ILE A 45 -9.17 9.10 -2.08
N GLU A 46 -9.90 10.19 -1.92
CA GLU A 46 -9.83 11.02 -0.72
C GLU A 46 -10.28 10.27 0.54
N ALA A 47 -11.30 9.41 0.45
CA ALA A 47 -11.72 8.54 1.53
C ALA A 47 -10.60 7.60 1.99
N VAL A 48 -9.90 6.95 1.04
CA VAL A 48 -8.74 6.08 1.34
C VAL A 48 -7.61 6.87 1.98
N ARG A 49 -7.29 8.05 1.47
CA ARG A 49 -6.26 8.92 2.05
C ARG A 49 -6.60 9.29 3.50
N ARG A 50 -7.83 9.72 3.76
CA ARG A 50 -8.30 10.04 5.12
C ARG A 50 -8.29 8.82 6.04
N ALA A 51 -8.67 7.64 5.55
CA ALA A 51 -8.60 6.42 6.33
C ALA A 51 -7.14 6.07 6.70
N LEU A 52 -6.20 6.25 5.77
CA LEU A 52 -4.77 6.03 6.00
C LEU A 52 -4.18 7.01 7.03
N THR A 53 -4.58 8.28 7.04
CA THR A 53 -4.08 9.26 8.02
C THR A 53 -4.59 9.01 9.43
N LYS A 54 -5.75 8.35 9.60
CA LYS A 54 -6.30 7.97 10.92
C LYS A 54 -5.64 6.73 11.53
N LEU A 55 -4.91 5.93 10.75
CA LEU A 55 -4.19 4.76 11.27
C LEU A 55 -3.03 5.19 12.18
N PRO A 56 -2.76 4.43 13.26
CA PRO A 56 -1.50 4.52 13.99
C PRO A 56 -0.30 4.31 13.05
N GLU A 57 0.78 5.06 13.28
CA GLU A 57 1.97 5.04 12.42
C GLU A 57 2.53 3.62 12.21
N SER A 58 2.59 2.83 13.28
CA SER A 58 3.06 1.44 13.24
C SER A 58 2.24 0.51 12.35
N GLN A 59 0.93 0.77 12.17
CA GLN A 59 0.05 0.01 11.28
C GLN A 59 0.15 0.53 9.85
N ARG A 60 0.21 1.85 9.69
CA ARG A 60 0.38 2.50 8.38
C ARG A 60 1.69 2.08 7.73
N GLU A 61 2.78 2.03 8.49
CA GLU A 61 4.11 1.68 7.99
C GLU A 61 4.19 0.25 7.45
N VAL A 62 3.64 -0.75 8.17
CA VAL A 62 3.63 -2.14 7.67
C VAL A 62 2.76 -2.30 6.42
N ILE A 63 1.65 -1.57 6.34
CA ILE A 63 0.76 -1.57 5.16
C ILE A 63 1.49 -0.94 3.97
N ARG A 64 2.15 0.19 4.20
CA ARG A 64 2.93 0.92 3.20
C ARG A 64 4.04 0.04 2.62
N LEU A 65 4.86 -0.58 3.47
CA LEU A 65 5.93 -1.49 3.03
C LEU A 65 5.39 -2.69 2.23
N ARG A 66 4.19 -3.18 2.56
CA ARG A 66 3.56 -4.27 1.79
C ARG A 66 3.08 -3.80 0.41
N ILE A 67 2.52 -2.60 0.30
CA ILE A 67 1.88 -2.10 -0.94
C ILE A 67 2.92 -1.49 -1.88
N GLU A 68 3.79 -0.63 -1.39
CA GLU A 68 4.75 0.11 -2.23
C GLU A 68 5.97 -0.74 -2.58
N GLU A 69 6.51 -1.47 -1.60
CA GLU A 69 7.77 -2.21 -1.76
C GLU A 69 7.53 -3.71 -2.03
N GLY A 70 6.30 -4.19 -1.92
CA GLY A 70 5.94 -5.60 -2.14
C GLY A 70 6.57 -6.58 -1.14
N LEU A 71 7.05 -6.10 0.01
CA LEU A 71 7.76 -6.94 0.98
C LEU A 71 6.84 -7.96 1.65
N ASP A 72 7.33 -9.18 1.86
CA ASP A 72 6.62 -10.19 2.64
C ASP A 72 6.76 -9.94 4.17
N HIS A 73 6.08 -10.74 4.99
CA HIS A 73 6.06 -10.53 6.44
C HIS A 73 7.44 -10.65 7.11
N GLU A 74 8.29 -11.56 6.63
CA GLU A 74 9.64 -11.77 7.16
C GLU A 74 10.53 -10.57 6.81
N ALA A 75 10.46 -10.10 5.56
CA ALA A 75 11.23 -8.93 5.12
C ALA A 75 10.81 -7.65 5.85
N ILE A 76 9.50 -7.44 6.08
CA ILE A 76 9.01 -6.31 6.87
C ILE A 76 9.48 -6.43 8.33
N ALA A 77 9.43 -7.63 8.91
CA ALA A 77 9.88 -7.87 10.29
C ALA A 77 11.37 -7.52 10.46
N ALA A 78 12.20 -7.99 9.53
CA ALA A 78 13.62 -7.67 9.50
C ALA A 78 13.89 -6.17 9.33
N ARG A 79 13.18 -5.51 8.40
CA ARG A 79 13.34 -4.06 8.12
C ARG A 79 12.93 -3.19 9.30
N LEU A 80 11.90 -3.57 10.04
CA LEU A 80 11.38 -2.81 11.20
C LEU A 80 12.00 -3.24 12.54
N GLY A 81 12.81 -4.30 12.57
CA GLY A 81 13.39 -4.83 13.81
C GLY A 81 12.35 -5.39 14.79
N ILE A 82 11.23 -5.92 14.28
CA ILE A 82 10.13 -6.50 15.09
C ILE A 82 9.91 -7.97 14.75
N SER A 83 9.10 -8.68 15.53
CA SER A 83 8.74 -10.07 15.20
C SER A 83 7.78 -10.16 14.01
N ARG A 84 7.85 -11.26 13.25
CA ARG A 84 6.88 -11.59 12.20
C ARG A 84 5.44 -11.55 12.72
N GLN A 85 5.20 -12.09 13.91
CA GLN A 85 3.89 -12.05 14.56
C GLN A 85 3.41 -10.61 14.81
N ALA A 86 4.30 -9.69 15.20
CA ALA A 86 3.95 -8.28 15.36
C ALA A 86 3.57 -7.64 14.01
N VAL A 87 4.25 -7.98 12.91
CA VAL A 87 3.87 -7.55 11.56
C VAL A 87 2.47 -8.05 11.19
N GLU A 88 2.19 -9.34 11.41
CA GLU A 88 0.88 -9.94 11.11
C GLU A 88 -0.25 -9.25 11.89
N VAL A 89 -0.05 -9.02 13.18
CA VAL A 89 -1.02 -8.31 14.04
C VAL A 89 -1.23 -6.88 13.53
N ARG A 90 -0.15 -6.13 13.25
CA ARG A 90 -0.25 -4.74 12.77
C ARG A 90 -0.95 -4.67 11.41
N LEU A 91 -0.67 -5.59 10.48
CA LEU A 91 -1.35 -5.67 9.20
C LEU A 91 -2.83 -6.03 9.35
N CYS A 92 -3.16 -6.98 10.21
CA CYS A 92 -4.55 -7.37 10.48
C CYS A 92 -5.34 -6.19 11.06
N ARG A 93 -4.82 -5.55 12.11
CA ARG A 93 -5.45 -4.39 12.75
C ARG A 93 -5.56 -3.20 11.80
N GLY A 94 -4.52 -2.92 11.02
CA GLY A 94 -4.55 -1.83 10.07
C GLY A 94 -5.54 -2.06 8.93
N ARG A 95 -5.66 -3.28 8.40
CA ARG A 95 -6.69 -3.63 7.40
C ARG A 95 -8.11 -3.50 7.96
N GLN A 96 -8.33 -3.97 9.20
CA GLN A 96 -9.62 -3.84 9.86
C GLN A 96 -10.00 -2.36 10.06
N ALA A 97 -9.07 -1.55 10.58
CA ALA A 97 -9.29 -0.12 10.77
C ALA A 97 -9.55 0.61 9.44
N LEU A 98 -8.80 0.28 8.37
CA LEU A 98 -9.07 0.83 7.05
C LEU A 98 -10.48 0.49 6.56
N LYS A 99 -10.92 -0.75 6.73
CA LYS A 99 -12.25 -1.18 6.35
C LYS A 99 -13.32 -0.40 7.12
N GLU A 100 -13.21 -0.32 8.43
CA GLU A 100 -14.16 0.41 9.29
C GLU A 100 -14.21 1.90 8.96
N GLN A 101 -13.06 2.54 8.73
CA GLN A 101 -13.01 3.96 8.37
C GLN A 101 -13.57 4.22 6.97
N LEU A 102 -13.33 3.33 6.01
CA LEU A 102 -13.90 3.46 4.67
C LEU A 102 -15.41 3.22 4.69
N ASP A 103 -15.89 2.26 5.47
CA ASP A 103 -17.31 1.99 5.64
C ASP A 103 -18.04 3.20 6.25
N ASP A 104 -17.47 3.80 7.30
CA ASP A 104 -17.98 5.04 7.91
C ASP A 104 -18.00 6.22 6.93
N ILE A 105 -16.88 6.46 6.23
CA ILE A 105 -16.76 7.58 5.28
C ILE A 105 -17.72 7.42 4.08
N LEU A 106 -17.90 6.19 3.58
CA LEU A 106 -18.74 5.93 2.41
C LEU A 106 -20.23 5.80 2.78
N SER A 107 -20.55 5.33 3.99
CA SER A 107 -21.93 5.22 4.46
C SER A 107 -22.48 6.53 5.04
N GLY A 108 -21.61 7.40 5.56
CA GLY A 108 -21.98 8.73 6.08
C GLY A 108 -21.99 9.86 5.03
N GLY A 109 -21.76 9.53 3.75
CA GLY A 109 -21.61 10.51 2.65
C GLY A 109 -22.73 10.51 1.61
N LEU A 110 -23.81 9.72 1.78
CA LEU A 110 -24.99 9.71 0.90
C LEU A 110 -26.21 10.34 1.58
#